data_AF-F6KMJ5-F1
#
_entry.id   AF-F6KMJ5-F1
#
_cell.length_a   1.000
_cell.length_b   1.000
_cell.length_c   1.000
_cell.angle_alpha   90.00
_cell.angle_beta   90.00
_cell.angle_gamma   90.00
#
_symmetry.space_group_name_H-M   'P 1'
#
loop_
_entity.id
_entity.type
_entity.pdbx_description
1 polymer ?
#
loop_
_entity_poly.entity_id
_entity_poly.type
_entity_poly.pdbx_seq_one_letter_code
_entity_poly.pdbx_strand_id
1 'polypeptide(L)'
;MQQGWTLPWVAALLLGLMGLRVCGSEFQHHRYEDMVRALFAVQSECPYITRIYSIGRSVEGRHLYVMEFSDNPGIHEALEPEFKYVGNMHGNEVLGRELLIKFSQFLCEEYRARNQRIIRLIHDTRIHILPSMNPDGYEVAARQGPEFNGYLVGRGNARDYDLNRNFPDLNALMYYYEKTNGRNHHLPLPDNWEQQVEPETLAVIKWMQNYNFVLSANLHGGAVVANYPFDKSRDPRIR
;
A
#
# COMPACT_ATOMS: atom_id res chain seq x y z
N MET A 1 -71.51 7.36 -14.03
CA MET A 1 -70.40 8.17 -14.59
C MET A 1 -69.55 8.65 -13.43
N GLN A 2 -68.46 7.95 -13.11
CA GLN A 2 -67.48 8.37 -12.11
C GLN A 2 -66.11 8.37 -12.80
N GLN A 3 -65.53 9.56 -12.97
CA GLN A 3 -64.23 9.77 -13.60
C GLN A 3 -63.12 9.50 -12.57
N GLY A 4 -62.14 8.69 -13.00
CA GLY A 4 -60.94 8.36 -12.24
C GLY A 4 -60.01 9.56 -12.13
N TRP A 5 -59.48 9.75 -10.93
CA TRP A 5 -58.38 10.66 -10.67
C TRP A 5 -57.07 9.98 -11.08
N THR A 6 -56.47 10.50 -12.14
CA THR A 6 -55.19 10.08 -12.68
C THR A 6 -54.05 10.32 -11.67
N LEU A 7 -53.17 9.32 -11.54
CA LEU A 7 -51.82 9.38 -11.00
C LEU A 7 -50.87 10.05 -12.02
N PRO A 8 -50.56 11.36 -11.94
CA PRO A 8 -49.23 11.78 -12.38
C PRO A 8 -48.43 12.59 -11.35
N TRP A 9 -49.04 13.03 -10.25
CA TRP A 9 -48.38 13.98 -9.33
C TRP A 9 -47.59 13.33 -8.19
N VAL A 10 -47.83 12.06 -7.87
CA VAL A 10 -47.07 11.34 -6.82
C VAL A 10 -45.70 10.88 -7.31
N ALA A 11 -45.51 10.67 -8.62
CA ALA A 11 -44.23 10.25 -9.19
C ALA A 11 -43.16 11.36 -9.18
N ALA A 12 -43.58 12.63 -9.26
CA ALA A 12 -42.65 13.76 -9.26
C ALA A 12 -42.04 14.05 -7.88
N LEU A 13 -42.67 13.62 -6.79
CA LEU A 13 -42.16 13.82 -5.42
C LEU A 13 -41.22 12.70 -4.96
N LEU A 14 -41.24 11.53 -5.60
CA LEU A 14 -40.33 10.42 -5.30
C LEU A 14 -39.00 10.49 -6.07
N LEU A 15 -38.93 11.27 -7.15
CA LEU A 15 -37.69 11.53 -7.90
C LEU A 15 -36.84 12.67 -7.33
N GLY A 16 -37.37 13.44 -6.36
CA GLY A 16 -36.65 14.54 -5.69
C GLY A 16 -35.89 14.15 -4.42
N LEU A 17 -35.99 12.89 -3.97
CA LEU A 17 -35.34 12.39 -2.74
C LEU A 17 -34.17 11.42 -2.98
N MET A 18 -33.87 11.09 -4.24
CA MET A 18 -32.52 10.63 -4.61
C MET A 18 -31.62 11.85 -4.77
N GLY A 19 -31.50 12.63 -3.70
CA GLY A 19 -30.38 13.54 -3.55
C GLY A 19 -29.13 12.71 -3.83
N LEU A 20 -28.30 13.18 -4.76
CA LEU A 20 -26.98 12.64 -4.98
C LEU A 20 -26.37 12.40 -3.61
N ARG A 21 -26.25 11.13 -3.20
CA ARG A 21 -25.27 10.76 -2.21
C ARG A 21 -23.96 11.09 -2.91
N VAL A 22 -23.47 12.30 -2.70
CA VAL A 22 -22.04 12.53 -2.64
C VAL A 22 -21.58 11.44 -1.69
N CYS A 23 -20.94 10.41 -2.24
CA CYS A 23 -20.37 9.33 -1.46
C CYS A 23 -19.21 9.98 -0.70
N GLY A 24 -19.53 10.64 0.41
CA GLY A 24 -18.52 11.10 1.35
C GLY A 24 -17.80 9.84 1.76
N SER A 25 -16.57 9.68 1.30
CA SER A 25 -15.77 8.51 1.64
C SER A 25 -15.72 8.45 3.16
N GLU A 26 -16.37 7.46 3.78
CA GLU A 26 -16.37 7.35 5.22
C GLU A 26 -14.92 7.05 5.65
N PHE A 27 -14.39 7.87 6.55
CA PHE A 27 -13.05 7.68 7.10
C PHE A 27 -13.17 6.69 8.25
N GLN A 28 -12.78 5.45 7.98
CA GLN A 28 -12.82 4.36 8.94
C GLN A 28 -11.56 3.51 8.81
N HIS A 29 -11.28 2.72 9.84
CA HIS A 29 -10.24 1.70 9.79
C HIS A 29 -10.75 0.46 9.05
N HIS A 30 -9.99 -0.01 8.06
CA HIS A 30 -10.36 -1.18 7.26
C HIS A 30 -9.64 -2.42 7.77
N ARG A 31 -10.38 -3.39 8.33
CA ARG A 31 -9.87 -4.75 8.54
C ARG A 31 -9.49 -5.41 7.23
N TYR A 32 -8.81 -6.55 7.28
CA TYR A 32 -8.28 -7.21 6.10
C TYR A 32 -9.32 -7.37 4.99
N GLU A 33 -10.48 -7.95 5.31
CA GLU A 33 -11.56 -8.15 4.34
C GLU A 33 -12.15 -6.83 3.82
N ASP A 34 -12.24 -5.80 4.66
CA ASP A 34 -12.70 -4.46 4.25
C ASP A 34 -11.69 -3.77 3.32
N MET A 35 -10.40 -3.91 3.60
CA MET A 35 -9.32 -3.39 2.74
C MET A 35 -9.37 -4.07 1.38
N VAL A 36 -9.49 -5.41 1.36
CA VAL A 36 -9.60 -6.18 0.11
C VAL A 36 -10.82 -5.69 -0.68
N ARG A 37 -11.99 -5.59 -0.06
CA ARG A 37 -13.20 -5.06 -0.71
C ARG A 37 -13.00 -3.64 -1.24
N ALA A 38 -12.35 -2.75 -0.49
CA ALA A 38 -12.08 -1.38 -0.91
C ALA A 38 -11.16 -1.34 -2.15
N LEU A 39 -10.12 -2.17 -2.20
CA LEU A 39 -9.24 -2.27 -3.37
C LEU A 39 -10.02 -2.79 -4.58
N PHE A 40 -10.75 -3.90 -4.45
CA PHE A 40 -11.52 -4.47 -5.56
C PHE A 40 -12.65 -3.53 -6.04
N ALA A 41 -13.19 -2.68 -5.17
CA ALA A 41 -14.11 -1.61 -5.57
C ALA A 41 -13.42 -0.55 -6.45
N VAL A 42 -12.21 -0.11 -6.09
CA VAL A 42 -11.44 0.81 -6.94
C VAL A 42 -11.15 0.19 -8.31
N GLN A 43 -10.78 -1.10 -8.36
CA GLN A 43 -10.54 -1.79 -9.62
C GLN A 43 -11.80 -1.90 -10.48
N SER A 44 -12.96 -2.16 -9.88
CA SER A 44 -14.22 -2.26 -10.63
C SER A 44 -14.69 -0.92 -11.19
N GLU A 45 -14.36 0.18 -10.51
CA GLU A 45 -14.65 1.54 -10.99
C GLU A 45 -13.69 2.04 -12.07
N CYS A 46 -12.42 1.63 -12.02
CA CYS A 46 -11.37 2.06 -12.94
C CYS A 46 -10.62 0.87 -13.60
N PRO A 47 -11.31 -0.08 -14.26
CA PRO A 47 -10.72 -1.36 -14.67
C PRO A 47 -9.64 -1.23 -15.75
N TYR A 48 -9.68 -0.16 -16.57
CA TYR A 48 -8.74 0.04 -17.66
C TYR A 48 -7.42 0.67 -17.24
N ILE A 49 -7.36 1.23 -16.04
CA ILE A 49 -6.16 1.88 -15.50
C ILE A 49 -5.67 1.26 -14.20
N THR A 50 -6.25 0.12 -13.81
CA THR A 50 -5.91 -0.54 -12.56
C THR A 50 -5.73 -2.04 -12.71
N ARG A 51 -4.90 -2.61 -11.84
CA ARG A 51 -4.75 -4.05 -11.71
C ARG A 51 -4.41 -4.42 -10.27
N ILE A 52 -5.18 -5.35 -9.70
CA ILE A 52 -4.86 -5.94 -8.40
C ILE A 52 -4.09 -7.23 -8.62
N TYR A 53 -3.02 -7.40 -7.85
CA TYR A 53 -2.31 -8.67 -7.76
C TYR A 53 -1.78 -8.88 -6.34
N SER A 54 -1.36 -10.10 -6.04
CA SER A 54 -0.73 -10.44 -4.76
C SER A 54 0.74 -10.74 -4.97
N ILE A 55 1.61 -10.21 -4.10
CA ILE A 55 3.06 -10.48 -4.13
C ILE A 55 3.47 -11.70 -3.29
N GLY A 56 2.53 -12.26 -2.53
CA GLY A 56 2.79 -13.34 -1.59
C GLY A 56 1.70 -13.41 -0.52
N ARG A 57 1.93 -14.25 0.49
CA ARG A 57 1.06 -14.39 1.65
C ARG A 57 1.84 -14.12 2.93
N SER A 58 1.15 -13.58 3.93
CA SER A 58 1.64 -13.45 5.29
C SER A 58 1.75 -14.82 5.97
N VAL A 59 2.28 -14.85 7.19
CA VAL A 59 2.37 -16.06 8.01
C VAL A 59 1.01 -16.75 8.21
N GLU A 60 -0.06 -15.99 8.47
CA GLU A 60 -1.42 -16.50 8.63
C GLU A 60 -2.18 -16.68 7.28
N GLY A 61 -1.47 -16.56 6.15
CA GLY A 61 -2.01 -16.88 4.82
C GLY A 61 -2.77 -15.73 4.13
N ARG A 62 -2.79 -14.52 4.70
CA ARG A 62 -3.40 -13.34 4.08
C ARG A 62 -2.57 -12.87 2.91
N HIS A 63 -3.20 -12.61 1.77
CA HIS A 63 -2.52 -12.03 0.62
C HIS A 63 -1.98 -10.63 0.92
N LEU A 64 -0.74 -10.38 0.51
CA LEU A 64 -0.17 -9.04 0.40
C LEU A 64 -0.60 -8.46 -0.95
N TYR A 65 -1.72 -7.74 -0.95
CA TYR A 65 -2.30 -7.16 -2.17
C TYR A 65 -1.64 -5.85 -2.55
N VAL A 66 -1.38 -5.71 -3.85
CA VAL A 66 -0.90 -4.51 -4.49
C VAL A 66 -1.93 -4.02 -5.49
N MET A 67 -2.23 -2.72 -5.44
CA MET A 67 -3.00 -2.01 -6.46
C MET A 67 -2.02 -1.30 -7.39
N GLU A 68 -2.06 -1.67 -8.66
CA GLU A 68 -1.32 -1.04 -9.76
C GLU A 68 -2.19 0.03 -10.42
N PHE A 69 -1.60 1.18 -10.75
CA PHE A 69 -2.16 2.21 -11.62
C PHE A 69 -1.20 2.51 -12.78
N SER A 70 -1.69 2.46 -14.00
CA SER A 70 -1.02 2.84 -15.26
C SER A 70 -2.11 2.88 -16.34
N ASP A 71 -1.92 3.57 -17.45
CA ASP A 71 -2.80 3.46 -18.62
C ASP A 71 -2.65 2.14 -19.39
N ASN A 72 -1.63 1.34 -19.08
CA ASN A 72 -1.40 0.01 -19.63
C ASN A 72 -1.09 -1.03 -18.53
N PRO A 73 -2.05 -1.30 -17.62
CA PRO A 73 -1.80 -2.10 -16.43
C PRO A 73 -1.38 -3.53 -16.78
N GLY A 74 -0.31 -3.99 -16.16
CA GLY A 74 0.30 -5.31 -16.32
C GLY A 74 1.53 -5.34 -17.23
N ILE A 75 1.81 -4.25 -17.97
CA ILE A 75 2.91 -4.18 -18.93
C ILE A 75 3.86 -3.05 -18.53
N HIS A 76 5.16 -3.27 -18.63
CA HIS A 76 6.16 -2.22 -18.47
C HIS A 76 6.42 -1.56 -19.81
N GLU A 77 6.38 -0.23 -19.85
CA GLU A 77 6.69 0.56 -21.05
C GLU A 77 8.08 1.17 -20.95
N ALA A 78 8.83 1.13 -22.06
CA ALA A 78 10.18 1.68 -22.08
C ALA A 78 10.13 3.20 -21.79
N LEU A 79 10.99 3.65 -20.88
CA LEU A 79 11.07 5.04 -20.38
C LEU A 79 9.93 5.44 -19.41
N GLU A 80 9.01 4.54 -19.11
CA GLU A 80 8.01 4.74 -18.05
C GLU A 80 8.62 4.30 -16.70
N PRO A 81 8.72 5.20 -15.69
CA PRO A 81 9.25 4.85 -14.38
C PRO A 81 8.25 4.03 -13.56
N GLU A 82 8.77 3.02 -12.85
CA GLU A 82 8.03 2.25 -11.86
C GLU A 82 8.18 2.92 -10.48
N PHE A 83 7.06 3.28 -9.85
CA PHE A 83 7.01 3.88 -8.51
C PHE A 83 6.27 2.97 -7.54
N LYS A 84 6.66 2.97 -6.25
CA LYS A 84 5.88 2.25 -5.22
C LYS A 84 5.71 2.94 -3.87
N TYR A 85 4.50 2.84 -3.33
CA TYR A 85 4.21 3.07 -1.91
C TYR A 85 4.03 1.74 -1.16
N VAL A 86 4.58 1.68 0.05
CA VAL A 86 4.35 0.58 1.00
C VAL A 86 3.83 1.17 2.30
N GLY A 87 2.81 0.57 2.88
CA GLY A 87 2.26 0.96 4.17
C GLY A 87 2.21 -0.20 5.15
N ASN A 88 2.13 0.15 6.44
CA ASN A 88 1.73 -0.78 7.50
C ASN A 88 2.59 -2.05 7.53
N MET A 89 3.91 -1.88 7.43
CA MET A 89 4.89 -2.93 7.72
C MET A 89 4.97 -3.26 9.22
N HIS A 90 4.67 -2.27 10.06
CA HIS A 90 4.29 -2.52 11.45
C HIS A 90 2.77 -2.45 11.52
N GLY A 91 2.15 -3.51 12.02
CA GLY A 91 0.69 -3.67 11.96
C GLY A 91 -0.08 -2.59 12.75
N ASN A 92 0.49 -2.08 13.84
CA ASN A 92 -0.10 -1.00 14.64
C ASN A 92 0.13 0.41 14.10
N GLU A 93 0.96 0.58 13.08
CA GLU A 93 1.19 1.87 12.43
C GLU A 93 0.18 2.06 11.28
N VAL A 94 -1.08 2.30 11.67
CA VAL A 94 -2.26 2.17 10.80
C VAL A 94 -2.43 3.31 9.78
N LEU A 95 -1.96 4.52 10.07
CA LEU A 95 -2.22 5.69 9.23
C LEU A 95 -1.78 5.48 7.76
N GLY A 96 -0.61 4.88 7.54
CA GLY A 96 -0.12 4.57 6.20
C GLY A 96 -1.03 3.64 5.40
N ARG A 97 -1.64 2.64 6.06
CA ARG A 97 -2.62 1.73 5.42
C ARG A 97 -3.82 2.49 4.90
N GLU A 98 -4.45 3.29 5.76
CA GLU A 98 -5.67 4.01 5.41
C GLU A 98 -5.42 5.09 4.36
N LEU A 99 -4.29 5.81 4.46
CA LEU A 99 -3.89 6.79 3.44
C LEU A 99 -3.71 6.14 2.06
N LEU A 100 -3.14 4.93 1.98
CA LEU A 100 -2.95 4.25 0.69
C LEU A 100 -4.26 3.69 0.11
N ILE A 101 -5.20 3.25 0.95
CA ILE A 101 -6.55 2.90 0.51
C ILE A 101 -7.25 4.14 -0.06
N LYS A 102 -7.22 5.27 0.67
CA LYS A 102 -7.82 6.53 0.24
C LYS A 102 -7.14 7.12 -1.00
N PHE A 103 -5.82 7.00 -1.09
CA PHE A 103 -5.08 7.45 -2.26
C PHE A 103 -5.47 6.66 -3.50
N SER A 104 -5.71 5.35 -3.38
CA SER A 104 -6.21 4.52 -4.48
C SER A 104 -7.60 4.98 -4.95
N GLN A 105 -8.51 5.29 -4.02
CA GLN A 105 -9.82 5.85 -4.35
C GLN A 105 -9.68 7.20 -5.07
N PHE A 106 -8.88 8.10 -4.51
CA PHE A 106 -8.61 9.43 -5.07
C PHE A 106 -8.06 9.38 -6.50
N LEU A 107 -7.08 8.50 -6.78
CA LEU A 107 -6.51 8.35 -8.12
C LEU A 107 -7.59 7.96 -9.14
N CYS A 108 -8.45 7.01 -8.80
CA CYS A 108 -9.55 6.58 -9.67
C CYS A 108 -10.61 7.68 -9.86
N GLU A 109 -11.06 8.30 -8.77
CA GLU A 109 -12.07 9.37 -8.78
C GLU A 109 -11.61 10.56 -9.64
N GLU A 110 -10.39 11.07 -9.41
CA GLU A 110 -9.86 12.21 -10.14
C GLU A 110 -9.55 11.89 -11.60
N TYR A 111 -9.12 10.66 -11.90
CA TYR A 111 -8.96 10.21 -13.28
C TYR A 111 -10.29 10.22 -14.03
N ARG A 112 -11.36 9.69 -13.41
CA ARG A 112 -12.73 9.72 -13.96
C ARG A 112 -13.28 11.13 -14.09
N ALA A 113 -12.94 12.01 -13.16
CA ALA A 113 -13.26 13.44 -13.19
C ALA A 113 -12.43 14.24 -14.22
N ARG A 114 -11.54 13.58 -14.98
CA ARG A 114 -10.68 14.17 -16.01
C ARG A 114 -9.70 15.21 -15.48
N ASN A 115 -9.26 15.07 -14.23
CA ASN A 115 -8.20 15.89 -13.67
C ASN A 115 -6.89 15.64 -14.44
N GLN A 116 -6.43 16.67 -15.17
CA GLN A 116 -5.26 16.57 -16.05
C GLN A 116 -3.98 16.23 -15.30
N ARG A 117 -3.85 16.61 -14.03
CA ARG A 117 -2.68 16.27 -13.21
C ARG A 117 -2.63 14.76 -12.95
N ILE A 118 -3.77 14.16 -12.62
CA ILE A 118 -3.85 12.72 -12.30
C ILE A 118 -3.79 11.87 -13.56
N ILE A 119 -4.39 12.32 -14.67
CA ILE A 119 -4.23 11.66 -15.97
C ILE A 119 -2.75 11.56 -16.35
N ARG A 120 -2.01 12.68 -16.36
CA ARG A 120 -0.58 12.67 -16.68
C ARG A 120 0.22 11.81 -15.72
N LEU A 121 -0.09 11.88 -14.42
CA LEU A 121 0.58 11.05 -13.42
C LEU A 121 0.40 9.55 -13.70
N ILE A 122 -0.78 9.10 -14.13
CA ILE A 122 -1.06 7.68 -14.41
C ILE A 122 -0.52 7.26 -15.79
N HIS A 123 -0.49 8.17 -16.77
CA HIS A 123 -0.01 7.89 -18.13
C HIS A 123 1.52 7.92 -18.25
N ASP A 124 2.19 8.70 -17.39
CA ASP A 124 3.64 8.87 -17.42
C ASP A 124 4.35 8.07 -16.31
N THR A 125 3.62 7.27 -15.52
CA THR A 125 4.20 6.52 -14.38
C THR A 125 3.36 5.31 -14.03
N ARG A 126 4.05 4.18 -13.83
CA ARG A 126 3.45 2.96 -13.34
C ARG A 126 3.58 2.87 -11.82
N ILE A 127 2.44 3.03 -11.15
CA ILE A 127 2.36 3.24 -9.69
C ILE A 127 1.87 1.96 -9.03
N HIS A 128 2.62 1.46 -8.05
CA HIS A 128 2.25 0.29 -7.27
C HIS A 128 2.03 0.63 -5.80
N ILE A 129 0.87 0.29 -5.27
CA ILE A 129 0.47 0.61 -3.91
C ILE A 129 0.25 -0.68 -3.12
N LEU A 130 1.08 -0.93 -2.11
CA LEU A 130 0.92 -2.00 -1.13
C LEU A 130 0.40 -1.40 0.19
N PRO A 131 -0.92 -1.43 0.47
CA PRO A 131 -1.46 -0.76 1.65
C PRO A 131 -1.02 -1.38 2.97
N SER A 132 -0.79 -2.70 2.98
CA SER A 132 -0.40 -3.43 4.19
C SER A 132 0.60 -4.54 3.85
N MET A 133 1.84 -4.33 4.27
CA MET A 133 2.88 -5.35 4.24
C MET A 133 2.73 -6.36 5.39
N ASN A 134 2.19 -5.93 6.54
CA ASN A 134 1.96 -6.79 7.72
C ASN A 134 0.47 -6.85 8.09
N PRO A 135 -0.36 -7.55 7.28
CA PRO A 135 -1.79 -7.66 7.54
C PRO A 135 -2.09 -8.47 8.82
N ASP A 136 -1.21 -9.38 9.22
CA ASP A 136 -1.41 -10.20 10.43
C ASP A 136 -1.23 -9.38 11.70
N GLY A 137 -0.13 -8.62 11.79
CA GLY A 137 0.10 -7.68 12.89
C GLY A 137 -1.00 -6.63 12.99
N TYR A 138 -1.54 -6.18 11.84
CA TYR A 138 -2.67 -5.25 11.83
C TYR A 138 -3.91 -5.85 12.49
N GLU A 139 -4.29 -7.09 12.17
CA GLU A 139 -5.45 -7.74 12.79
C GLU A 139 -5.27 -7.90 14.31
N VAL A 140 -4.05 -8.16 14.77
CA VAL A 140 -3.73 -8.18 16.21
C VAL A 140 -3.93 -6.80 16.84
N ALA A 141 -3.39 -5.75 16.23
CA ALA A 141 -3.54 -4.37 16.71
C ALA A 141 -5.01 -3.92 16.71
N ALA A 142 -5.76 -4.20 15.63
CA ALA A 142 -7.15 -3.80 15.47
C ALA A 142 -8.11 -4.51 16.44
N ARG A 143 -7.77 -5.71 16.93
CA ARG A 143 -8.56 -6.41 17.95
C ARG A 143 -8.51 -5.75 19.32
N GLN A 144 -7.40 -5.11 19.67
CA GLN A 144 -7.31 -4.37 20.94
C GLN A 144 -8.09 -3.05 20.91
N GLY A 145 -8.38 -2.54 19.71
CA GLY A 145 -9.06 -1.27 19.51
C GLY A 145 -8.09 -0.10 19.42
N PRO A 146 -8.54 1.03 18.86
CA PRO A 146 -7.68 2.18 18.54
C PRO A 146 -7.05 2.86 19.76
N GLU A 147 -7.63 2.68 20.95
CA GLU A 147 -7.15 3.31 22.19
C GLU A 147 -6.21 2.43 23.01
N PHE A 148 -6.12 1.13 22.70
CA PHE A 148 -5.47 0.15 23.59
C PHE A 148 -4.32 -0.65 22.97
N ASN A 149 -4.10 -0.54 21.65
CA ASN A 149 -3.00 -1.26 20.99
C ASN A 149 -1.59 -0.77 21.39
N GLY A 150 -1.48 0.35 22.11
CA GLY A 150 -0.24 0.83 22.71
C GLY A 150 0.92 0.95 21.70
N TYR A 151 2.15 0.84 22.19
CA TYR A 151 3.35 1.05 21.36
C TYR A 151 3.79 -0.20 20.56
N LEU A 152 3.50 -1.41 21.07
CA LEU A 152 4.10 -2.65 20.56
C LEU A 152 3.11 -3.70 20.05
N VAL A 153 1.84 -3.67 20.47
CA VAL A 153 0.91 -4.74 20.10
C VAL A 153 0.65 -4.71 18.61
N GLY A 154 0.93 -5.82 17.93
CA GLY A 154 0.75 -5.93 16.48
C GLY A 154 1.83 -5.21 15.67
N ARG A 155 2.92 -4.75 16.31
CA ARG A 155 4.08 -4.20 15.60
C ARG A 155 4.80 -5.28 14.79
N GLY A 156 5.12 -6.41 15.43
CA GLY A 156 5.71 -7.58 14.76
C GLY A 156 4.73 -8.27 13.81
N ASN A 157 5.24 -9.16 12.96
CA ASN A 157 4.39 -10.07 12.19
C ASN A 157 3.79 -11.17 13.08
N ALA A 158 3.11 -12.17 12.53
CA ALA A 158 2.50 -13.23 13.34
C ALA A 158 3.50 -14.12 14.11
N ARG A 159 4.79 -14.10 13.73
CA ARG A 159 5.88 -14.76 14.46
C ARG A 159 6.65 -13.81 15.38
N ASP A 160 6.12 -12.60 15.60
CA ASP A 160 6.68 -11.56 16.45
C ASP A 160 8.05 -11.01 15.98
N TYR A 161 8.37 -11.14 14.68
CA TYR A 161 9.54 -10.49 14.07
C TYR A 161 9.21 -9.06 13.64
N ASP A 162 10.10 -8.12 13.95
CA ASP A 162 10.06 -6.76 13.37
C ASP A 162 10.52 -6.84 11.90
N LEU A 163 9.57 -6.68 10.97
CA LEU A 163 9.85 -6.76 9.54
C LEU A 163 10.84 -5.68 9.06
N ASN A 164 10.92 -4.53 9.73
CA ASN A 164 11.89 -3.47 9.43
C ASN A 164 13.28 -3.75 10.05
N ARG A 165 13.47 -4.93 10.64
CA ARG A 165 14.77 -5.46 11.08
C ARG A 165 15.08 -6.81 10.43
N ASN A 166 14.25 -7.26 9.49
CA ASN A 166 14.33 -8.59 8.90
C ASN A 166 14.93 -8.60 7.48
N PHE A 167 15.16 -7.45 6.86
CA PHE A 167 15.91 -7.38 5.60
C PHE A 167 17.41 -7.63 5.81
N PRO A 168 18.11 -8.28 4.86
CA PRO A 168 19.56 -8.41 4.91
C PRO A 168 20.26 -7.05 5.01
N ASP A 169 21.14 -6.89 6.00
CA ASP A 169 21.88 -5.64 6.23
C ASP A 169 23.05 -5.53 5.23
N LEU A 170 22.85 -4.76 4.18
CA LEU A 170 23.87 -4.47 3.17
C LEU A 170 24.66 -3.19 3.46
N ASN A 171 24.32 -2.43 4.51
CA ASN A 171 25.00 -1.18 4.86
C ASN A 171 26.46 -1.43 5.25
N ALA A 172 26.71 -2.50 6.01
CA ALA A 172 28.07 -2.87 6.40
C ALA A 172 28.96 -3.13 5.17
N LEU A 173 28.42 -3.83 4.16
CA LEU A 173 29.12 -4.11 2.92
C LEU A 173 29.31 -2.85 2.08
N MET A 174 28.30 -1.98 2.03
CA MET A 174 28.39 -0.67 1.36
C MET A 174 29.51 0.19 1.97
N TYR A 175 29.56 0.30 3.30
CA TYR A 175 30.59 1.09 3.99
C TYR A 175 32.00 0.53 3.81
N TYR A 176 32.13 -0.79 3.67
CA TYR A 176 33.39 -1.41 3.31
C TYR A 176 33.80 -1.02 1.89
N TYR A 177 32.92 -1.18 0.90
CA TYR A 177 33.23 -0.88 -0.50
C TYR A 177 33.46 0.59 -0.79
N GLU A 178 32.79 1.50 -0.09
CA GLU A 178 33.10 2.94 -0.17
C GLU A 178 34.56 3.24 0.20
N LYS A 179 35.12 2.54 1.20
CA LYS A 179 36.51 2.72 1.63
C LYS A 179 37.52 2.09 0.69
N THR A 180 37.15 0.97 0.05
CA THR A 180 38.05 0.21 -0.82
C THR A 180 37.83 0.50 -2.31
N ASN A 181 37.01 1.51 -2.65
CA ASN A 181 36.60 1.81 -4.03
C ASN A 181 36.03 0.59 -4.77
N GLY A 182 35.21 -0.20 -4.07
CA GLY A 182 34.56 -1.40 -4.58
C GLY A 182 33.20 -1.12 -5.24
N ARG A 183 32.37 -2.17 -5.34
CA ARG A 183 31.02 -2.08 -5.90
C ARG A 183 30.16 -1.12 -5.07
N ASN A 184 29.49 -0.18 -5.75
CA ASN A 184 28.70 0.89 -5.12
C ASN A 184 27.18 0.79 -5.36
N HIS A 185 26.72 -0.25 -6.05
CA HIS A 185 25.29 -0.53 -6.30
C HIS A 185 25.04 -2.03 -6.41
N HIS A 186 23.78 -2.46 -6.25
CA HIS A 186 23.36 -3.85 -6.46
C HIS A 186 24.25 -4.87 -5.71
N LEU A 187 24.42 -4.63 -4.41
CA LEU A 187 25.16 -5.53 -3.53
C LEU A 187 24.43 -6.89 -3.45
N PRO A 188 25.16 -8.02 -3.49
CA PRO A 188 24.53 -9.34 -3.48
C PRO A 188 23.89 -9.64 -2.12
N LEU A 189 22.78 -10.37 -2.13
CA LEU A 189 22.19 -10.97 -0.94
C LEU A 189 22.99 -12.22 -0.52
N PRO A 190 22.99 -12.61 0.77
CA PRO A 190 23.58 -13.88 1.21
C PRO A 190 22.95 -15.10 0.51
N ASP A 191 23.71 -16.16 0.21
CA ASP A 191 23.21 -17.32 -0.56
C ASP A 191 21.94 -17.97 0.02
N ASN A 192 21.81 -17.99 1.35
CA ASN A 192 20.69 -18.57 2.09
C ASN A 192 19.68 -17.53 2.60
N TRP A 193 19.64 -16.33 2.00
CA TRP A 193 18.77 -15.23 2.46
C TRP A 193 17.29 -15.62 2.51
N GLU A 194 16.80 -16.43 1.56
CA GLU A 194 15.39 -16.86 1.52
C GLU A 194 14.96 -17.64 2.77
N GLN A 195 15.89 -18.32 3.44
CA GLN A 195 15.61 -19.05 4.68
C GLN A 195 15.80 -18.21 5.94
N GLN A 196 16.30 -16.97 5.82
CA GLN A 196 16.60 -16.08 6.94
C GLN A 196 15.54 -14.98 7.15
N VAL A 197 14.61 -14.85 6.20
CA VAL A 197 13.61 -13.79 6.20
C VAL A 197 12.20 -14.35 6.37
N GLU A 198 11.32 -13.52 6.94
CA GLU A 198 9.91 -13.81 7.10
C GLU A 198 9.18 -13.78 5.74
N PRO A 199 8.03 -14.46 5.60
CA PRO A 199 7.35 -14.57 4.31
C PRO A 199 6.93 -13.22 3.73
N GLU A 200 6.60 -12.23 4.57
CA GLU A 200 6.31 -10.86 4.12
C GLU A 200 7.55 -10.18 3.52
N THR A 201 8.70 -10.29 4.19
CA THR A 201 9.99 -9.77 3.73
C THR A 201 10.43 -10.47 2.44
N LEU A 202 10.28 -11.80 2.38
CA LEU A 202 10.55 -12.61 1.19
C LEU A 202 9.72 -12.12 -0.01
N ALA A 203 8.42 -11.93 0.19
CA ALA A 203 7.51 -11.45 -0.84
C ALA A 203 7.91 -10.07 -1.37
N VAL A 204 8.29 -9.15 -0.47
CA VAL A 204 8.74 -7.80 -0.85
C VAL A 204 10.08 -7.81 -1.58
N ILE A 205 11.06 -8.61 -1.15
CA ILE A 205 12.35 -8.72 -1.85
C ILE A 205 12.13 -9.27 -3.26
N LYS A 206 11.35 -10.35 -3.42
CA LYS A 206 11.02 -10.90 -4.75
C LYS A 206 10.25 -9.90 -5.60
N TRP A 207 9.35 -9.14 -5.00
CA TRP A 207 8.64 -8.07 -5.69
C TRP A 207 9.58 -6.97 -6.20
N MET A 208 10.55 -6.55 -5.40
CA MET A 208 11.59 -5.59 -5.81
C MET A 208 12.52 -6.13 -6.91
N GLN A 209 12.67 -7.44 -7.04
CA GLN A 209 13.41 -8.07 -8.14
C GLN A 209 12.61 -8.16 -9.44
N ASN A 210 11.27 -8.18 -9.34
CA ASN A 210 10.37 -8.34 -10.48
C ASN A 210 10.07 -7.03 -11.23
N TYR A 211 10.24 -5.87 -10.58
CA TYR A 211 10.00 -4.55 -11.17
C TYR A 211 11.20 -3.64 -10.92
N ASN A 212 11.54 -2.81 -11.90
CA ASN A 212 12.64 -1.85 -11.78
C ASN A 212 12.19 -0.56 -11.08
N PHE A 213 11.88 -0.65 -9.79
CA PHE A 213 11.42 0.50 -9.00
C PHE A 213 12.46 1.62 -8.95
N VAL A 214 12.07 2.81 -9.39
CA VAL A 214 12.94 4.00 -9.46
C VAL A 214 12.84 4.84 -8.18
N LEU A 215 11.63 5.02 -7.66
CA LEU A 215 11.37 5.76 -6.44
C LEU A 215 10.36 5.03 -5.56
N SER A 216 10.51 5.17 -4.25
CA SER A 216 9.61 4.56 -3.29
C SER A 216 9.52 5.36 -2.00
N ALA A 217 8.41 5.19 -1.29
CA ALA A 217 8.29 5.59 0.10
C ALA A 217 7.54 4.51 0.89
N ASN A 218 8.01 4.25 2.11
CA ASN A 218 7.39 3.35 3.07
C ASN A 218 6.84 4.16 4.25
N LEU A 219 5.55 4.00 4.55
CA LEU A 219 4.81 4.86 5.48
C LEU A 219 4.78 4.25 6.88
N HIS A 220 5.22 5.04 7.87
CA HIS A 220 5.32 4.68 9.27
C HIS A 220 4.46 5.58 10.17
N GLY A 221 4.26 5.13 11.41
CA GLY A 221 3.67 5.89 12.52
C GLY A 221 4.65 6.06 13.68
N GLY A 222 4.37 7.03 14.57
CA GLY A 222 5.17 7.30 15.77
C GLY A 222 6.04 8.56 15.71
N ALA A 223 6.22 9.16 14.54
CA ALA A 223 6.86 10.47 14.36
C ALA A 223 6.30 11.19 13.12
N VAL A 224 6.61 12.48 12.97
CA VAL A 224 6.28 13.29 11.78
C VAL A 224 7.57 13.84 11.20
N VAL A 225 8.19 13.07 10.32
CA VAL A 225 9.48 13.39 9.66
C VAL A 225 9.62 12.60 8.37
N ALA A 226 10.33 13.15 7.39
CA ALA A 226 10.79 12.41 6.22
C ALA A 226 12.19 11.84 6.49
N ASN A 227 12.26 10.56 6.86
CA ASN A 227 13.51 9.85 7.09
C ASN A 227 14.10 9.32 5.77
N TYR A 228 15.41 9.45 5.57
CA TYR A 228 16.09 9.07 4.32
C TYR A 228 17.39 8.28 4.60
N PRO A 229 17.86 7.45 3.65
CA PRO A 229 19.07 6.66 3.84
C PRO A 229 20.32 7.50 4.20
N PHE A 230 21.24 6.98 5.00
CA PHE A 230 21.23 5.64 5.59
C PHE A 230 20.61 5.60 7.00
N ASP A 231 19.88 4.53 7.31
CA ASP A 231 19.33 4.29 8.66
C ASP A 231 20.37 3.81 9.68
N LYS A 232 21.36 3.03 9.24
CA LYS A 232 22.41 2.49 10.11
C LYS A 232 23.56 3.49 10.25
N SER A 233 24.00 3.75 11.47
CA SER A 233 25.22 4.53 11.75
C SER A 233 26.46 3.79 11.23
N ARG A 234 27.45 4.55 10.74
CA ARG A 234 28.79 4.03 10.40
C ARG A 234 29.61 3.63 11.62
N ASP A 235 29.35 4.28 12.75
CA ASP A 235 30.06 4.04 14.01
C ASP A 235 29.27 3.03 14.86
N PRO A 236 29.88 1.90 15.28
CA PRO A 236 29.29 1.06 16.31
C PRO A 236 29.16 1.87 17.60
N ARG A 237 27.92 2.20 17.99
CA ARG A 237 27.66 2.83 19.29
C ARG A 237 28.19 1.90 20.39
N ILE A 238 29.34 2.24 20.97
CA ILE A 238 29.78 1.71 22.26
C ILE A 238 28.81 2.29 23.29
N ARG A 239 27.90 1.45 23.78
CA ARG A 239 27.08 1.76 24.95
C ARG A 239 27.65 1.04 26.16
#